data_AF-A0A2I3G825-F1
#
_entry.id   AF-A0A2I3G825-F1
#
_cell.length_a   1.000
_cell.length_b   1.000
_cell.length_c   1.000
_cell.angle_alpha   90.00
_cell.angle_beta   90.00
_cell.angle_gamma   90.00
#
_symmetry.space_group_name_H-M   'P 1'
#
loop_
_entity.id
_entity.type
_entity.pdbx_description
1 polymer ?
#
loop_
_entity_poly.entity_id
_entity_poly.type
_entity_poly.pdbx_seq_one_letter_code
_entity_poly.pdbx_strand_id
1 'polypeptide(L)'
;MANQVIKCQAAVAWEIEVAPPKAHEVQIEIVSTVVCHTDAYTLNRAGSEGCFPVILGHEGAGIVESVGEGVTKLKAMWRMQILSKSQN
;
A
#
# COMPACT_ATOMS: atom_id res chain seq x y z
N MET A 1 2.43 7.89 -16.67
CA MET A 1 3.39 8.39 -15.66
C MET A 1 4.05 7.18 -15.00
N ALA A 2 4.79 6.39 -15.76
CA ALA A 2 5.50 5.24 -15.17
C ALA A 2 6.91 5.71 -14.75
N ASN A 3 7.40 5.25 -13.59
CA ASN A 3 8.74 5.52 -13.04
C ASN A 3 9.01 6.92 -12.46
N GLN A 4 8.03 7.56 -11.79
CA GLN A 4 8.28 8.80 -11.03
C GLN A 4 8.01 8.61 -9.54
N VAL A 5 8.79 9.28 -8.70
CA VAL A 5 8.51 9.39 -7.26
C VAL A 5 7.26 10.24 -7.09
N ILE A 6 6.31 9.77 -6.30
CA ILE A 6 5.09 10.53 -5.98
C ILE A 6 5.14 11.03 -4.54
N LYS A 7 4.56 12.21 -4.30
CA LYS A 7 4.27 12.69 -2.96
C LYS A 7 2.82 12.39 -2.63
N CYS A 8 2.57 11.81 -1.46
CA CYS A 8 1.22 11.57 -0.99
C CYS A 8 1.09 11.84 0.51
N GLN A 9 -0.15 12.03 0.95
CA GLN A 9 -0.50 12.08 2.36
C GLN A 9 -0.65 10.64 2.87
N ALA A 10 -0.10 10.38 4.05
CA ALA A 10 -0.26 9.11 4.75
C ALA A 10 -0.63 9.39 6.21
N ALA A 11 -1.12 8.38 6.94
CA ALA A 11 -1.37 8.46 8.39
C ALA A 11 -0.06 8.34 9.19
N VAL A 12 0.91 9.16 8.82
CA VAL A 12 2.04 9.65 9.61
C VAL A 12 1.79 11.15 9.70
N ALA A 13 2.22 11.88 10.72
CA ALA A 13 1.90 13.31 10.85
C ALA A 13 2.48 14.22 9.74
N TRP A 14 2.90 13.65 8.59
CA TRP A 14 3.73 14.22 7.53
C TRP A 14 3.38 13.65 6.14
N GLU A 15 3.73 14.39 5.08
CA GLU A 15 3.78 13.87 3.72
C GLU A 15 4.99 12.93 3.55
N ILE A 16 4.84 11.95 2.65
CA ILE A 16 5.91 11.00 2.32
C ILE A 16 6.12 10.89 0.82
N GLU A 17 7.32 10.44 0.45
CA GLU A 17 7.68 10.09 -0.92
C GLU A 17 7.58 8.58 -1.13
N VAL A 18 6.82 8.18 -2.15
CA VAL A 18 6.69 6.78 -2.56
C VAL A 18 7.51 6.59 -3.84
N ALA A 19 8.48 5.69 -3.76
CA ALA A 19 9.29 5.32 -4.92
C ALA A 19 8.42 4.64 -6.00
N PRO A 20 8.79 4.78 -7.28
CA PRO A 20 8.11 4.03 -8.34
C PRO A 20 8.25 2.51 -8.15
N PRO A 21 7.32 1.70 -8.67
CA PRO A 21 7.33 0.25 -8.46
C PRO A 21 8.53 -0.40 -9.14
N LYS A 22 9.20 -1.30 -8.43
CA LYS A 22 10.26 -2.15 -8.99
C LYS A 22 9.65 -3.30 -9.77
N ALA A 23 10.51 -4.14 -10.36
CA ALA A 23 10.08 -5.38 -11.00
C ALA A 23 9.15 -6.20 -10.08
N HIS A 24 8.04 -6.65 -10.64
CA HIS A 24 6.98 -7.42 -9.97
C HIS A 24 6.19 -6.67 -8.88
N GLU A 25 6.38 -5.36 -8.73
CA GLU A 25 5.59 -4.51 -7.83
C GLU A 25 4.48 -3.75 -8.57
N VAL A 26 3.45 -3.34 -7.84
CA VAL A 26 2.35 -2.52 -8.36
C VAL A 26 2.19 -1.32 -7.45
N GLN A 27 2.14 -0.13 -8.06
CA GLN A 27 1.84 1.12 -7.35
C GLN A 27 0.35 1.44 -7.52
N ILE A 28 -0.30 1.72 -6.40
CA ILE A 28 -1.75 1.90 -6.33
C ILE A 28 -2.04 3.24 -5.68
N GLU A 29 -2.88 4.04 -6.33
CA GLU A 29 -3.51 5.19 -5.71
C GLU A 29 -4.64 4.68 -4.80
N ILE A 30 -4.46 4.83 -3.49
CA ILE A 30 -5.44 4.39 -2.50
C ILE A 30 -6.62 5.37 -2.51
N VAL A 31 -7.81 4.85 -2.84
CA VAL A 31 -9.06 5.62 -2.85
C VAL A 31 -9.77 5.52 -1.50
N SER A 32 -9.69 4.35 -0.87
CA SER A 32 -10.23 4.13 0.47
C SER A 32 -9.43 3.06 1.22
N THR A 33 -9.37 3.21 2.54
CA THR A 33 -8.82 2.22 3.47
C THR A 33 -9.62 2.24 4.76
N VAL A 34 -9.62 1.12 5.48
CA VAL A 34 -10.33 0.94 6.75
C VAL A 34 -9.33 0.67 7.86
N VAL A 35 -9.64 1.13 9.07
CA VAL A 35 -8.88 0.81 10.29
C VAL A 35 -9.52 -0.38 10.98
N CYS A 36 -8.72 -1.38 11.32
CA CYS A 36 -9.17 -2.55 12.07
C CYS A 36 -8.42 -2.69 13.40
N HIS A 37 -8.81 -3.69 14.20
CA HIS A 37 -8.14 -3.96 15.49
C HIS A 37 -6.66 -4.33 15.32
N THR A 38 -6.29 -5.01 14.23
CA THR A 38 -4.91 -5.39 13.95
C THR A 38 -4.03 -4.17 13.72
N ASP A 39 -4.53 -3.10 13.08
CA ASP A 39 -3.77 -1.85 12.95
C ASP A 39 -3.46 -1.24 14.33
N ALA A 40 -4.46 -1.20 15.23
CA ALA A 40 -4.25 -0.71 16.60
C ALA A 40 -3.32 -1.61 17.42
N TYR A 41 -3.42 -2.92 17.25
CA TYR A 41 -2.55 -3.90 17.91
C TYR A 41 -1.08 -3.72 17.51
N THR A 42 -0.81 -3.56 16.21
CA THR A 42 0.52 -3.20 15.69
C THR A 42 0.97 -1.84 16.19
N LEU A 43 0.11 -0.81 16.11
CA LEU A 43 0.42 0.55 16.55
C LEU A 43 0.88 0.60 18.01
N ASN A 44 0.25 -0.20 18.87
CA ASN A 44 0.57 -0.31 20.29
C ASN A 44 1.80 -1.17 20.58
N ARG A 45 2.52 -1.64 19.55
CA ARG A 45 3.68 -2.55 19.67
C ARG A 45 3.36 -3.83 20.45
N ALA A 46 2.08 -4.21 20.47
CA ALA A 46 1.61 -5.37 21.20
C ALA A 46 1.81 -6.66 20.40
N GLY A 47 2.02 -6.54 19.08
CA GLY A 47 2.36 -7.64 18.16
C GLY A 47 3.78 -7.55 17.58
N SER A 48 4.22 -8.63 16.96
CA SER A 48 5.48 -8.70 16.18
C SER A 48 5.36 -8.12 14.76
N GLU A 49 4.15 -7.78 14.34
CA GLU A 49 3.85 -7.34 12.97
C GLU A 49 4.13 -5.85 12.79
N GLY A 50 5.39 -5.45 12.64
CA GLY A 50 5.76 -4.10 12.21
C GLY A 50 7.05 -3.55 12.82
N CYS A 51 8.00 -3.15 11.97
CA CYS A 51 9.20 -2.42 12.38
C CYS A 51 8.96 -0.92 12.22
N PHE A 52 8.95 -0.17 13.33
CA PHE A 52 8.74 1.28 13.30
C PHE A 52 9.99 2.03 12.78
N PRO A 53 9.83 3.14 12.02
CA PRO A 53 8.56 3.75 11.59
C PRO A 53 7.85 2.94 10.49
N VAL A 54 6.53 2.84 10.57
CA VAL A 54 5.70 1.99 9.69
C VAL A 54 4.44 2.73 9.23
N ILE A 55 4.00 2.45 8.01
CA ILE A 55 2.68 2.84 7.48
C ILE A 55 1.74 1.64 7.64
N LEU A 56 0.62 1.83 8.34
CA LEU A 56 -0.37 0.78 8.62
C LEU A 56 -1.45 0.74 7.53
N GLY A 57 -2.43 -0.15 7.72
CA GLY A 57 -3.54 -0.36 6.79
C GLY A 57 -3.28 -1.55 5.85
N HIS A 58 -4.07 -2.60 6.02
CA HIS A 58 -4.01 -3.83 5.21
C HIS A 58 -5.35 -4.14 4.50
N GLU A 59 -6.31 -3.23 4.62
CA GLU A 59 -7.62 -3.31 4.00
C GLU A 59 -7.90 -2.01 3.25
N GLY A 60 -7.99 -2.09 1.92
CA GLY A 60 -8.21 -0.91 1.10
C GLY A 60 -8.69 -1.21 -0.31
N ALA A 61 -9.01 -0.16 -1.04
CA ALA A 61 -9.32 -0.22 -2.45
C ALA A 61 -8.68 0.97 -3.17
N GLY A 62 -8.27 0.75 -4.40
CA GLY A 62 -7.54 1.75 -5.15
C GLY A 62 -7.54 1.52 -6.65
N ILE A 63 -6.85 2.42 -7.34
CA ILE A 63 -6.64 2.38 -8.78
C ILE A 63 -5.17 2.09 -9.03
N VAL A 64 -4.86 1.13 -9.90
CA VAL A 64 -3.50 0.85 -10.33
C VAL A 64 -2.96 2.09 -11.06
N GLU A 65 -1.99 2.76 -10.46
CA GLU A 65 -1.35 3.94 -11.03
C GLU A 65 -0.29 3.51 -12.05
N SER A 66 0.61 2.62 -11.63
CA SER A 66 1.69 2.09 -12.46
C SER A 66 2.06 0.65 -12.05
N VAL A 67 2.68 -0.08 -12.97
CA VAL A 67 3.14 -1.47 -12.75
C VAL A 67 4.61 -1.57 -13.09
N GLY A 68 5.35 -2.35 -12.30
CA GLY A 68 6.74 -2.64 -12.56
C GLY A 68 6.95 -3.70 -13.64
N GLU A 69 8.21 -3.89 -14.02
CA GLU A 69 8.61 -4.90 -15.00
C GLU A 69 8.12 -6.31 -14.60
N GLY A 70 7.65 -7.10 -15.57
CA GLY A 70 7.21 -8.47 -15.34
C GLY A 70 5.81 -8.63 -14.71
N VAL A 71 5.11 -7.54 -14.38
CA VAL A 71 3.69 -7.60 -14.00
C VAL A 71 2.83 -7.80 -15.25
N THR A 72 2.15 -8.94 -15.35
CA THR A 72 1.33 -9.30 -16.52
C THR A 72 -0.16 -9.39 -16.23
N LYS A 73 -0.54 -9.48 -14.95
CA LYS A 73 -1.93 -9.73 -14.50
C LYS A 73 -2.71 -8.46 -14.16
N LEU A 74 -2.04 -7.31 -14.12
CA LEU A 74 -2.62 -6.01 -13.74
C LEU A 74 -2.16 -4.95 -14.74
N LYS A 75 -2.98 -3.92 -14.94
CA LYS A 75 -2.68 -2.79 -15.83
C LYS A 75 -3.07 -1.49 -15.16
N ALA A 76 -2.43 -0.40 -15.58
CA ALA A 76 -2.81 0.95 -15.15
C ALA A 76 -4.31 1.22 -15.37
N MET A 77 -4.90 2.01 -14.48
CA MET A 77 -6.33 2.35 -14.39
C MET A 77 -7.27 1.23 -13.94
N TRP A 78 -6.77 0.03 -13.64
CA TRP A 78 -7.60 -1.03 -13.09
C TRP A 78 -7.94 -0.75 -11.63
N ARG A 79 -9.17 -1.10 -11.22
CA ARG A 79 -9.59 -1.02 -9.81
C ARG A 79 -9.23 -2.32 -9.09
N MET A 80 -8.67 -2.21 -7.90
CA MET A 80 -8.27 -3.36 -7.10
C MET A 80 -8.67 -3.19 -5.64
N GLN A 81 -9.07 -4.31 -5.03
CA GLN A 81 -9.22 -4.43 -3.59
C GLN A 81 -7.94 -5.03 -3.01
N ILE A 82 -7.41 -4.39 -1.98
CA ILE A 82 -6.25 -4.82 -1.20
C ILE A 82 -6.81 -5.46 0.07
N LEU A 83 -6.53 -6.75 0.23
CA LEU A 83 -6.89 -7.51 1.42
C LEU A 83 -5.65 -8.29 1.85
N SER A 84 -5.39 -8.36 3.14
CA SER A 84 -4.51 -9.38 3.67
C SER A 84 -5.17 -10.74 3.43
N LYS A 85 -4.62 -11.54 2.51
CA LYS A 85 -4.99 -12.95 2.47
C LYS A 85 -4.39 -13.62 3.70
N SER A 86 -5.23 -14.22 4.53
CA SER A 86 -4.80 -15.41 5.27
C SER A 86 -4.36 -16.43 4.24
N GLN A 87 -3.05 -16.55 3.99
CA GLN A 87 -2.50 -17.69 3.27
C GLN A 87 -2.81 -18.89 4.16
N ASN A 88 -3.82 -19.67 3.79
CA ASN A 88 -4.07 -21.00 4.33
C ASN A 88 -3.58 -22.01 3.28
#